data_AF-A0A7V8WX00-F1
#
_entry.id   AF-A0A7V8WX00-F1
#
_cell.length_a   1.000
_cell.length_b   1.000
_cell.length_c   1.000
_cell.angle_alpha   90.00
_cell.angle_beta   90.00
_cell.angle_gamma   90.00
#
_symmetry.space_group_name_H-M   'P 1'
#
loop_
_entity.id
_entity.type
_entity.pdbx_description
1 polymer ?
#
loop_
_entity_poly.entity_id
_entity_poly.type
_entity_poly.pdbx_seq_one_letter_code
_entity_poly.pdbx_strand_id
1 'polypeptide(L)'
;MGVIALSGLGAGCSDDGPADPVSAEAYAEEVAALCTQHGEALADASANFIDTARSDSERIAFFRTDYIPRVRTVITGLGEHGFPEGRDAELRAVLSTVLDLAQRFDAEVPQFIDDYRAGRLDEADNFPRLIAEGLAQADIRCLG
;
A
#
# COMPACT_ATOMS: atom_id res chain seq x y z
N MET A 1 -6.09 -54.11 5.16
CA MET A 1 -6.96 -53.21 4.38
C MET A 1 -6.86 -51.84 5.01
N GLY A 2 -6.11 -50.92 4.39
CA GLY A 2 -5.88 -49.57 4.90
C GLY A 2 -6.80 -48.58 4.20
N VAL A 3 -7.61 -47.85 4.97
CA VAL A 3 -8.38 -46.71 4.48
C VAL A 3 -7.47 -45.50 4.57
N ILE A 4 -6.96 -45.03 3.43
CA ILE A 4 -6.30 -43.73 3.34
C ILE A 4 -7.42 -42.71 3.23
N ALA A 5 -7.74 -42.07 4.35
CA ALA A 5 -8.58 -40.89 4.39
C ALA A 5 -7.85 -39.76 3.65
N LEU A 6 -8.40 -39.35 2.50
CA LEU A 6 -8.06 -38.06 1.91
C LEU A 6 -8.53 -37.00 2.90
N SER A 7 -7.60 -36.45 3.67
CA SER A 7 -7.80 -35.13 4.28
C SER A 7 -7.93 -34.14 3.12
N GLY A 8 -9.18 -33.88 2.72
CA GLY A 8 -9.53 -32.69 1.98
C GLY A 8 -9.04 -31.52 2.81
N LEU A 9 -7.95 -30.90 2.36
CA LEU A 9 -7.59 -29.56 2.78
C LEU A 9 -8.74 -28.69 2.29
N GLY A 10 -9.63 -28.36 3.23
CA GLY A 10 -10.68 -27.40 3.01
C GLY A 10 -10.04 -26.10 2.57
N ALA A 11 -10.12 -25.82 1.28
CA ALA A 11 -10.27 -24.46 0.82
C ALA A 11 -11.64 -24.01 1.35
N GLY A 12 -11.66 -23.59 2.61
CA GLY A 12 -12.65 -22.62 3.06
C GLY A 12 -12.39 -21.41 2.18
N CYS A 13 -13.21 -21.27 1.13
CA CYS A 13 -13.47 -19.95 0.56
C CYS A 13 -14.15 -19.21 1.71
N SER A 14 -13.34 -18.54 2.53
CA SER A 14 -13.85 -17.53 3.45
C SER A 14 -14.72 -16.61 2.60
N ASP A 15 -15.93 -16.34 3.09
CA ASP A 15 -16.82 -15.34 2.50
C ASP A 15 -15.98 -14.12 2.11
N ASP A 16 -15.86 -13.86 0.81
CA ASP A 16 -15.34 -12.61 0.24
C ASP A 16 -16.41 -11.51 0.44
N GLY A 17 -16.88 -11.38 1.68
CA GLY A 17 -17.65 -10.26 2.14
C GLY A 17 -16.70 -9.16 2.59
N PRO A 18 -16.98 -7.88 2.31
CA PRO A 18 -16.25 -6.79 2.93
C PRO A 18 -16.25 -7.00 4.46
N ALA A 19 -15.10 -6.79 5.11
CA ALA A 19 -15.00 -6.84 6.57
C ALA A 19 -16.07 -5.96 7.22
N ASP A 20 -16.59 -6.41 8.36
CA ASP A 20 -17.62 -5.70 9.10
C ASP A 20 -17.15 -4.26 9.44
N PRO A 21 -18.05 -3.27 9.45
CA PRO A 21 -17.68 -1.91 9.82
C PRO A 21 -17.12 -1.83 11.23
N VAL A 22 -16.07 -1.01 11.41
CA VAL A 22 -15.41 -0.79 12.71
C VAL A 22 -15.70 0.61 13.25
N SER A 23 -15.33 0.88 14.50
CA SER A 23 -15.38 2.24 15.03
C SER A 23 -14.26 3.10 14.44
N ALA A 24 -14.43 4.43 14.43
CA ALA A 24 -13.37 5.35 14.01
C ALA A 24 -12.10 5.23 14.89
N GLU A 25 -12.28 4.89 16.17
CA GLU A 25 -11.18 4.67 17.12
C GLU A 25 -10.41 3.39 16.77
N ALA A 26 -11.10 2.27 16.53
CA ALA A 26 -10.47 1.02 16.10
C ALA A 26 -9.70 1.16 14.78
N TYR A 27 -10.29 1.87 13.81
CA TYR A 27 -9.61 2.20 12.55
C TYR A 27 -8.32 3.02 12.80
N ALA A 28 -8.38 4.06 13.64
CA ALA A 28 -7.21 4.89 13.94
C ALA A 28 -6.11 4.10 14.68
N GLU A 29 -6.47 3.21 15.59
CA GLU A 29 -5.54 2.31 16.27
C GLU A 29 -4.86 1.35 15.28
N GLU A 30 -5.61 0.76 14.35
CA GLU A 30 -5.06 -0.11 13.31
C GLU A 30 -4.12 0.65 12.38
N VAL A 31 -4.51 1.85 11.92
CA VAL A 31 -3.63 2.73 11.14
C VAL A 31 -2.33 3.00 11.89
N ALA A 32 -2.40 3.35 13.18
CA ALA A 32 -1.22 3.61 14.00
C ALA A 32 -0.33 2.36 14.16
N ALA A 33 -0.92 1.18 14.35
CA ALA A 33 -0.22 -0.09 14.47
C ALA A 33 0.51 -0.44 13.17
N LEU A 34 -0.19 -0.40 12.03
CA LEU A 34 0.38 -0.65 10.71
C LEU A 34 1.45 0.39 10.35
N CYS A 35 1.24 1.64 10.71
CA CYS A 35 2.23 2.71 10.54
C CYS A 35 3.48 2.50 11.39
N THR A 36 3.34 2.02 12.62
CA THR A 36 4.49 1.68 13.47
C THR A 36 5.26 0.50 12.87
N GLN A 37 4.56 -0.51 12.36
CA GLN A 37 5.18 -1.71 11.81
C GLN A 37 5.85 -1.49 10.45
N HIS A 38 5.28 -0.63 9.60
CA HIS A 38 5.67 -0.49 8.19
C HIS A 38 6.16 0.91 7.80
N GLY A 39 5.78 1.94 8.55
CA GLY A 39 5.98 3.36 8.22
C GLY A 39 7.27 3.98 8.75
N GLU A 40 7.76 3.62 9.95
CA GLU A 40 8.98 4.23 10.52
C GLU A 40 10.19 4.11 9.58
N ALA A 41 10.42 2.92 9.02
CA ALA A 41 11.53 2.70 8.08
C ALA A 41 11.29 3.32 6.69
N LEU A 42 10.10 3.88 6.43
CA LEU A 42 9.75 4.53 5.16
C LEU A 42 9.80 6.05 5.25
N ALA A 43 9.37 6.65 6.36
CA ALA A 43 9.41 8.10 6.56
C ALA A 43 10.83 8.69 6.48
N ASP A 44 11.83 7.98 7.03
CA ASP A 44 13.24 8.38 6.94
C ASP A 44 13.84 8.18 5.54
N ALA A 45 13.29 7.26 4.75
CA ALA A 45 13.75 6.97 3.40
C ALA A 45 13.03 7.88 2.38
N SER A 46 11.71 7.80 2.26
CA SER A 46 10.93 8.40 1.17
C SER A 46 11.11 9.92 1.00
N ALA A 47 11.27 10.67 2.10
CA ALA A 47 11.32 12.13 2.07
C ALA A 47 12.45 12.69 1.19
N ASN A 48 13.57 11.96 1.04
CA ASN A 48 14.69 12.36 0.18
C ASN A 48 15.35 11.19 -0.56
N PHE A 49 14.77 9.97 -0.55
CA PHE A 49 15.48 8.79 -1.07
C PHE A 49 15.80 8.91 -2.56
N ILE A 50 14.89 9.49 -3.35
CA ILE A 50 15.18 9.71 -4.78
C ILE A 50 16.47 10.55 -4.92
N ASP A 51 16.62 11.63 -4.16
CA ASP A 51 17.79 12.51 -4.25
C ASP A 51 19.05 11.97 -3.56
N THR A 52 18.91 11.08 -2.58
CA THR A 52 20.03 10.57 -1.76
C THR A 52 20.54 9.19 -2.16
N ALA A 53 19.78 8.44 -2.97
CA ALA A 53 20.20 7.16 -3.52
C ALA A 53 21.47 7.30 -4.38
N ARG A 54 22.40 6.35 -4.27
CA ARG A 54 23.70 6.39 -4.95
C ARG A 54 23.62 5.94 -6.41
N SER A 55 22.51 5.33 -6.82
CA SER A 55 22.31 4.85 -8.18
C SER A 55 20.83 4.65 -8.53
N ASP A 56 20.52 4.59 -9.82
CA ASP A 56 19.18 4.25 -10.31
C ASP A 56 18.75 2.82 -9.90
N SER A 57 19.69 1.87 -9.81
CA SER A 57 19.38 0.53 -9.30
C SER A 57 18.96 0.53 -7.84
N GLU A 58 19.55 1.40 -7.01
CA GLU A 58 19.15 1.59 -5.61
C GLU A 58 17.76 2.26 -5.51
N ARG A 59 17.49 3.24 -6.38
CA ARG A 59 16.15 3.84 -6.57
C ARG A 59 15.10 2.79 -6.93
N ILE A 60 15.37 1.96 -7.94
CA ILE A 60 14.46 0.90 -8.38
C ILE A 60 14.23 -0.10 -7.24
N ALA A 61 15.30 -0.53 -6.57
CA ALA A 61 15.22 -1.51 -5.49
C ALA A 61 14.29 -1.00 -4.39
N PHE A 62 14.53 0.18 -3.83
CA PHE A 62 13.68 0.76 -2.80
C PHE A 62 12.20 0.79 -3.17
N PHE A 63 11.86 1.27 -4.36
CA PHE A 63 10.44 1.35 -4.74
C PHE A 63 9.80 -0.04 -4.81
N ARG A 64 10.50 -1.02 -5.39
CA ARG A 64 9.96 -2.36 -5.63
C ARG A 64 10.03 -3.29 -4.42
N THR A 65 11.01 -3.12 -3.54
CA THR A 65 11.24 -4.00 -2.38
C THR A 65 10.69 -3.43 -1.08
N ASP A 66 10.62 -2.11 -0.97
CA ASP A 66 10.23 -1.45 0.28
C ASP A 66 8.95 -0.64 0.13
N TYR A 67 8.95 0.41 -0.71
CA TYR A 67 7.84 1.36 -0.79
C TYR A 67 6.52 0.70 -1.21
N ILE A 68 6.49 0.13 -2.41
CA ILE A 68 5.27 -0.43 -3.00
C ILE A 68 4.73 -1.61 -2.18
N PRO A 69 5.56 -2.60 -1.75
CA PRO A 69 5.08 -3.68 -0.91
C PRO A 69 4.45 -3.20 0.39
N ARG A 70 5.04 -2.20 1.07
CA ARG A 70 4.51 -1.68 2.33
C ARG A 70 3.21 -0.91 2.15
N VAL A 71 3.08 -0.11 1.07
CA VAL A 71 1.80 0.52 0.71
C VAL A 71 0.72 -0.56 0.54
N ARG A 72 1.00 -1.62 -0.22
CA ARG A 72 0.06 -2.74 -0.40
C ARG A 72 -0.29 -3.39 0.93
N THR A 73 0.69 -3.68 1.78
CA THR A 73 0.47 -4.31 3.09
C THR A 73 -0.42 -3.47 4.00
N VAL A 74 -0.16 -2.16 4.12
CA VAL A 74 -0.98 -1.28 4.95
C VAL A 74 -2.42 -1.22 4.43
N ILE A 75 -2.62 -1.09 3.12
CA ILE A 75 -3.95 -1.02 2.54
C ILE A 75 -4.72 -2.34 2.72
N THR A 76 -4.08 -3.48 2.43
CA THR A 76 -4.71 -4.78 2.60
C THR A 76 -5.05 -5.03 4.07
N GLY A 77 -4.15 -4.70 5.00
CA GLY A 77 -4.41 -4.84 6.44
C GLY A 77 -5.61 -4.03 6.91
N LEU A 78 -5.77 -2.79 6.43
CA LEU A 78 -6.96 -1.98 6.72
C LEU A 78 -8.24 -2.55 6.08
N GLY A 79 -8.13 -3.09 4.86
CA GLY A 79 -9.25 -3.75 4.19
C GLY A 79 -9.74 -5.01 4.91
N GLU A 80 -8.81 -5.76 5.52
CA GLU A 80 -9.09 -6.94 6.34
C GLU A 80 -9.65 -6.57 7.73
N HIS A 81 -9.17 -5.47 8.31
CA HIS A 81 -9.66 -4.95 9.60
C HIS A 81 -11.08 -4.38 9.49
N GLY A 82 -11.37 -3.67 8.38
CA GLY A 82 -12.64 -2.99 8.14
C GLY A 82 -12.55 -1.47 8.25
N PHE A 83 -13.59 -0.78 7.79
CA PHE A 83 -13.64 0.67 7.75
C PHE A 83 -14.78 1.25 8.60
N PRO A 84 -14.70 2.53 9.02
CA PRO A 84 -15.78 3.18 9.74
C PRO A 84 -17.10 3.24 8.93
N GLU A 85 -18.23 2.94 9.57
CA GLU A 85 -19.57 2.86 8.93
C GLU A 85 -19.93 4.09 8.06
N GLY A 86 -19.53 5.30 8.50
CA GLY A 86 -19.79 6.55 7.77
C GLY A 86 -18.79 6.87 6.65
N ARG A 87 -17.73 6.09 6.48
CA ARG A 87 -16.63 6.33 5.51
C ARG A 87 -16.24 5.09 4.70
N ASP A 88 -16.88 3.94 4.92
CA ASP A 88 -16.51 2.66 4.31
C ASP A 88 -16.40 2.75 2.78
N ALA A 89 -17.44 3.22 2.11
CA ALA A 89 -17.45 3.34 0.65
C ALA A 89 -16.38 4.31 0.12
N GLU A 90 -16.18 5.43 0.82
CA GLU A 90 -15.17 6.44 0.47
C GLU A 90 -13.75 5.88 0.62
N LEU A 91 -13.45 5.30 1.78
CA LEU A 91 -12.13 4.73 2.07
C LEU A 91 -11.82 3.55 1.16
N ARG A 92 -12.78 2.66 0.90
CA ARG A 92 -12.60 1.58 -0.09
C ARG A 92 -12.27 2.14 -1.48
N ALA A 93 -12.98 3.17 -1.94
CA ALA A 93 -12.75 3.76 -3.25
C ALA A 93 -11.36 4.42 -3.35
N VAL A 94 -10.99 5.21 -2.34
CA VAL A 94 -9.68 5.87 -2.26
C VAL A 94 -8.56 4.82 -2.22
N LEU A 95 -8.65 3.85 -1.31
CA LEU A 95 -7.62 2.84 -1.11
C LEU A 95 -7.51 1.87 -2.30
N SER A 96 -8.62 1.55 -2.98
CA SER A 96 -8.57 0.81 -4.25
C SER A 96 -7.86 1.60 -5.35
N THR A 97 -8.06 2.92 -5.40
CA THR A 97 -7.35 3.79 -6.36
C THR A 97 -5.85 3.81 -6.06
N VAL A 98 -5.48 3.89 -4.78
CA VAL A 98 -4.08 3.84 -4.36
C VAL A 98 -3.43 2.48 -4.68
N LEU A 99 -4.15 1.37 -4.49
CA LEU A 99 -3.65 0.04 -4.87
C LEU A 99 -3.40 -0.07 -6.38
N ASP A 100 -4.30 0.44 -7.22
CA ASP A 100 -4.10 0.47 -8.68
C ASP A 100 -2.88 1.32 -9.06
N LEU A 101 -2.74 2.50 -8.44
CA LEU A 101 -1.55 3.35 -8.62
C LEU A 101 -0.27 2.62 -8.19
N ALA A 102 -0.27 1.93 -7.05
CA ALA A 102 0.89 1.16 -6.58
C ALA A 102 1.20 -0.05 -7.48
N GLN A 103 0.18 -0.64 -8.12
CA GLN A 103 0.37 -1.71 -9.11
C GLN A 103 0.97 -1.20 -10.41
N ARG A 104 0.45 -0.09 -10.93
CA ARG A 104 1.01 0.59 -12.11
C ARG A 104 2.43 1.05 -11.84
N PHE A 105 2.67 1.66 -10.69
CA PHE A 105 3.99 2.15 -10.33
C PHE A 105 5.03 1.03 -10.30
N ASP A 106 4.70 -0.16 -9.79
CA ASP A 106 5.62 -1.33 -9.77
C ASP A 106 6.09 -1.74 -11.16
N ALA A 107 5.18 -1.68 -12.14
CA ALA A 107 5.49 -1.95 -13.54
C ALA A 107 6.32 -0.81 -14.18
N GLU A 108 6.14 0.41 -13.70
CA GLU A 108 6.67 1.63 -14.32
C GLU A 108 7.88 2.24 -13.57
N VAL A 109 8.35 1.64 -12.45
CA VAL A 109 9.46 2.17 -11.64
C VAL A 109 10.69 2.60 -12.46
N PRO A 110 11.20 1.79 -13.42
CA PRO A 110 12.34 2.21 -14.23
C PRO A 110 12.06 3.46 -15.07
N GLN A 111 10.88 3.53 -15.69
CA GLN A 111 10.47 4.67 -16.52
C GLN A 111 10.28 5.93 -15.67
N PHE A 112 9.64 5.81 -14.51
CA PHE A 112 9.51 6.90 -13.55
C PHE A 112 10.86 7.51 -13.16
N ILE A 113 11.87 6.67 -12.88
CA ILE A 113 13.22 7.15 -12.52
C ILE A 113 13.89 7.84 -13.72
N ASP A 114 13.74 7.30 -14.92
CA ASP A 114 14.28 7.89 -16.14
C ASP A 114 13.66 9.28 -16.42
N ASP A 115 12.35 9.43 -16.26
CA ASP A 115 11.64 10.69 -16.48
C ASP A 115 11.89 11.71 -15.37
N TYR A 116 11.95 11.27 -14.10
CA TYR A 116 12.38 12.11 -12.98
C TYR A 116 13.77 12.70 -13.25
N ARG A 117 14.75 11.87 -13.62
CA ARG A 117 16.12 12.31 -13.93
C ARG A 117 16.16 13.26 -15.13
N ALA A 118 15.32 13.02 -16.14
CA ALA A 118 15.23 13.86 -17.31
C ALA A 118 14.48 15.18 -17.06
N GLY A 119 13.89 15.38 -15.87
CA GLY A 119 13.05 16.54 -15.58
C GLY A 119 11.76 16.57 -16.40
N ARG A 120 11.25 15.39 -16.80
CA ARG A 120 10.06 15.21 -17.63
C ARG A 120 8.90 14.55 -16.88
N LEU A 121 8.96 14.53 -15.54
CA LEU A 121 7.91 13.92 -14.74
C LEU A 121 6.67 14.82 -14.77
N ASP A 122 5.63 14.36 -15.46
CA ASP A 122 4.32 15.02 -15.46
C ASP A 122 3.61 14.78 -14.13
N GLU A 123 2.77 15.74 -13.70
CA GLU A 123 2.04 15.63 -12.44
C GLU A 123 1.16 14.37 -12.36
N ALA A 124 0.59 13.96 -13.50
CA ALA A 124 -0.26 12.78 -13.64
C ALA A 124 0.50 11.45 -13.50
N ASP A 125 1.82 11.47 -13.68
CA ASP A 125 2.69 10.29 -13.65
C ASP A 125 3.62 10.29 -12.43
N ASN A 126 3.44 11.26 -11.52
CA ASN A 126 4.16 11.30 -10.25
C ASN A 126 3.52 10.34 -9.23
N PHE A 127 3.73 9.03 -9.45
CA PHE A 127 3.14 7.97 -8.63
C PHE A 127 3.37 8.14 -7.13
N PRO A 128 4.60 8.42 -6.62
CA PRO A 128 4.79 8.61 -5.18
C PRO A 128 3.93 9.73 -4.60
N ARG A 129 3.78 10.85 -5.32
CA ARG A 129 2.92 11.96 -4.90
C ARG A 129 1.44 11.54 -4.87
N LEU A 130 0.96 10.90 -5.94
CA LEU A 130 -0.44 10.48 -6.04
C LEU A 130 -0.82 9.43 -4.98
N ILE A 131 0.11 8.49 -4.69
CA ILE A 131 -0.06 7.51 -3.62
C ILE A 131 -0.10 8.23 -2.26
N ALA A 132 0.83 9.14 -1.98
CA ALA A 132 0.85 9.91 -0.74
C ALA A 132 -0.44 10.71 -0.52
N GLU A 133 -0.94 11.37 -1.57
CA GLU A 133 -2.20 12.14 -1.52
C GLU A 133 -3.42 11.26 -1.25
N GLY A 134 -3.50 10.07 -1.85
CA GLY A 134 -4.57 9.12 -1.59
C GLY A 134 -4.51 8.52 -0.18
N LEU A 135 -3.30 8.19 0.30
CA LEU A 135 -3.10 7.72 1.67
C LEU A 135 -3.47 8.79 2.70
N ALA A 136 -3.13 10.06 2.44
CA ALA A 136 -3.51 11.18 3.30
C ALA A 136 -5.04 11.39 3.38
N GLN A 137 -5.77 11.17 2.27
CA GLN A 137 -7.25 11.19 2.26
C GLN A 137 -7.85 10.06 3.11
N ALA A 138 -7.13 8.94 3.25
CA ALA A 138 -7.49 7.82 4.12
C ALA A 138 -6.92 7.95 5.56
N ASP A 139 -6.39 9.12 5.93
CA ASP A 139 -5.74 9.39 7.23
C ASP A 139 -4.45 8.57 7.51
N ILE A 140 -3.82 8.03 6.46
CA ILE A 140 -2.56 7.29 6.54
C ILE A 140 -1.43 8.23 6.14
N ARG A 141 -0.65 8.72 7.11
CA ARG A 141 0.42 9.71 6.86
C ARG A 141 1.84 9.18 7.02
N CYS A 142 1.99 7.92 7.42
CA CYS A 142 3.30 7.33 7.68
C CYS A 142 4.06 6.85 6.43
N LEU A 143 3.44 6.92 5.25
CA LEU A 143 3.98 6.41 3.98
C LEU A 143 4.02 7.49 2.87
N GLY A 144 3.65 8.73 3.18
CA GLY A 144 3.46 9.83 2.23
C GLY A 144 4.14 11.11 2.65
#